data_AF-A0A1E2V682-F1
#
_entry.id   AF-A0A1E2V682-F1
#
_cell.length_a   1.000
_cell.length_b   1.000
_cell.length_c   1.000
_cell.angle_alpha   90.00
_cell.angle_beta   90.00
_cell.angle_gamma   90.00
#
_symmetry.space_group_name_H-M   'P 1'
#
loop_
_entity.id
_entity.type
_entity.pdbx_description
1 polymer ?
#
loop_
_entity_poly.entity_id
_entity_poly.type
_entity_poly.pdbx_seq_one_letter_code
_entity_poly.pdbx_strand_id
1 'polypeptide(L)'
;MHYSHARVRFWARLLSAIGLLPLIILVIMALEGRTINPIPVTEALRQYAALILAFLGGMHWGLGMALEQPWRFGWSLLSIVMAWMGLILPIEAGLLVTVSGFLIGLWVDLYSPWPDWFKRLRQVLTFCVVLALLCLLSVHGQAFSALSDVGSAW
;
A
#
# COMPACT_ATOMS: atom_id res chain seq x y z
N MET A 1 24.21 -20.32 -12.70
CA MET A 1 24.48 -19.00 -12.07
C MET A 1 24.16 -19.08 -10.58
N HIS A 2 25.16 -19.22 -9.71
CA HIS A 2 24.98 -19.13 -8.25
C HIS A 2 24.92 -17.65 -7.83
N TYR A 3 23.72 -17.08 -7.74
CA TYR A 3 23.54 -15.82 -7.01
C TYR A 3 23.74 -16.10 -5.53
N SER A 4 24.62 -15.37 -4.85
CA SER A 4 24.71 -15.50 -3.39
C SER A 4 23.38 -15.03 -2.80
N HIS A 5 22.71 -15.91 -2.05
CA HIS A 5 21.42 -15.60 -1.43
C HIS A 5 21.47 -14.33 -0.58
N ALA A 6 22.65 -13.97 -0.06
CA ALA A 6 22.92 -12.71 0.64
C ALA A 6 22.71 -11.47 -0.25
N ARG A 7 23.20 -11.49 -1.50
CA ARG A 7 23.07 -10.36 -2.42
C ARG A 7 21.61 -10.10 -2.79
N VAL A 8 20.84 -11.14 -3.07
CA VAL A 8 19.40 -11.03 -3.37
C VAL A 8 18.63 -10.43 -2.19
N ARG A 9 18.88 -10.92 -0.98
CA ARG A 9 18.25 -10.40 0.25
C ARG A 9 18.61 -8.94 0.51
N PHE A 10 19.87 -8.57 0.29
CA PHE A 10 20.34 -7.19 0.44
C PHE A 10 19.59 -6.25 -0.51
N TRP A 11 19.60 -6.54 -1.81
CA TRP A 11 18.95 -5.68 -2.80
C TRP A 11 17.43 -5.63 -2.61
N ALA A 12 16.79 -6.76 -2.27
CA ALA A 12 15.36 -6.76 -1.97
C ALA A 12 15.02 -5.82 -0.81
N ARG A 13 15.77 -5.88 0.29
CA ARG A 13 15.56 -4.98 1.44
C ARG A 13 15.85 -3.53 1.10
N LEU A 14 16.96 -3.26 0.40
CA LEU A 14 17.36 -1.91 0.04
C LEU A 14 16.34 -1.25 -0.89
N LEU A 15 15.95 -1.91 -1.97
CA LEU A 15 15.00 -1.37 -2.93
C LEU A 15 13.60 -1.23 -2.33
N SER A 16 13.17 -2.16 -1.47
CA SER A 16 11.92 -1.99 -0.73
C SER A 16 11.97 -0.84 0.28
N ALA A 17 13.11 -0.61 0.95
CA ALA A 17 13.27 0.52 1.86
C ALA A 17 13.26 1.86 1.09
N ILE A 18 13.93 1.93 -0.06
CA ILE A 18 13.87 3.10 -0.95
C ILE A 18 12.43 3.34 -1.42
N GLY A 19 11.70 2.28 -1.78
CA GLY A 19 10.28 2.36 -2.14
C GLY A 19 9.37 2.80 -0.98
N LEU A 20 9.78 2.70 0.28
CA LEU A 20 9.01 3.26 1.39
C LEU A 20 9.26 4.76 1.61
N LEU A 21 10.35 5.32 1.08
CA LEU A 21 10.69 6.73 1.30
C LEU A 21 9.58 7.69 0.84
N PRO A 22 8.99 7.56 -0.38
CA PRO A 22 7.92 8.46 -0.79
C PRO A 22 6.72 8.38 0.15
N LEU A 23 6.37 7.17 0.62
CA LEU A 23 5.27 6.97 1.55
C LEU A 23 5.52 7.70 2.89
N ILE A 24 6.72 7.58 3.46
CA ILE A 24 7.08 8.24 4.73
C ILE A 24 7.09 9.77 4.56
N ILE A 25 7.68 10.27 3.48
CA ILE A 25 7.74 11.70 3.18
C ILE A 25 6.32 12.28 3.05
N LEU A 26 5.45 11.60 2.31
CA LEU A 26 4.07 12.03 2.11
C LEU A 26 3.26 12.01 3.41
N VAL A 27 3.47 11.03 4.30
CA VAL A 27 2.83 11.03 5.64
C VAL A 27 3.27 12.25 6.46
N ILE A 28 4.57 12.54 6.53
CA ILE A 28 5.09 13.70 7.26
C ILE A 28 4.49 15.00 6.70
N MET A 29 4.50 15.15 5.38
CA MET A 29 3.91 16.31 4.71
C MET A 29 2.40 16.43 4.94
N ALA A 30 1.67 15.31 5.02
CA ALA A 30 0.24 15.29 5.31
C ALA A 30 -0.05 15.75 6.73
N LEU A 31 0.75 15.32 7.70
CA LEU A 31 0.67 15.76 9.10
C LEU A 31 0.96 17.26 9.26
N GLU A 32 1.86 17.80 8.43
CA GLU A 32 2.18 19.22 8.37
C GLU A 32 1.16 20.05 7.57
N GLY A 33 0.14 19.42 6.97
CA GLY A 33 -0.86 20.10 6.14
C GLY A 33 -0.29 20.69 4.84
N ARG A 34 0.87 20.21 4.36
CA ARG A 34 1.51 20.71 3.14
C ARG A 34 0.79 20.20 1.89
N THR A 35 0.96 20.93 0.78
CA THR A 35 0.48 20.55 -0.55
C THR A 35 1.66 20.39 -1.52
N ILE A 36 1.56 19.45 -2.46
CA ILE A 36 2.51 19.32 -3.57
C ILE A 36 1.81 19.88 -4.80
N ASN A 37 1.99 21.18 -5.06
CA ASN A 37 1.29 21.91 -6.11
C ASN A 37 1.23 21.13 -7.46
N PRO A 38 0.05 20.77 -8.02
CA PRO A 38 -1.34 21.05 -7.57
C PRO A 38 -2.05 19.89 -6.83
N ILE A 39 -1.35 18.80 -6.51
CA ILE A 39 -1.91 17.58 -5.92
C ILE A 39 -1.92 17.68 -4.37
N PRO A 40 -3.07 17.46 -3.71
CA PRO A 40 -3.11 17.29 -2.27
C PRO A 40 -2.18 16.14 -1.84
N VAL A 41 -1.37 16.34 -0.81
CA VAL A 41 -0.42 15.30 -0.32
C VAL A 41 -1.16 14.02 0.09
N THR A 42 -2.38 14.17 0.62
CA THR A 42 -3.30 13.08 0.95
C THR A 42 -3.63 12.21 -0.26
N GLU A 43 -3.87 12.84 -1.41
CA GLU A 43 -4.16 12.17 -2.66
C GLU A 43 -2.91 11.50 -3.24
N ALA A 44 -1.76 12.18 -3.19
CA ALA A 44 -0.49 11.59 -3.61
C ALA A 44 -0.13 10.33 -2.78
N LEU A 45 -0.37 10.37 -1.46
CA LEU A 45 -0.17 9.21 -0.57
C LEU A 45 -1.11 8.06 -0.93
N ARG A 46 -2.39 8.36 -1.19
CA ARG A 46 -3.41 7.38 -1.61
C ARG A 46 -3.03 6.72 -2.94
N GLN A 47 -2.63 7.51 -3.93
CA GLN A 47 -2.16 7.04 -5.23
C GLN A 47 -0.94 6.15 -5.10
N TYR A 48 0.04 6.55 -4.29
CA TYR A 48 1.25 5.76 -4.09
C TYR A 48 0.96 4.41 -3.44
N ALA A 49 0.07 4.37 -2.44
CA ALA A 49 -0.34 3.11 -1.82
C ALA A 49 -1.09 2.18 -2.79
N ALA A 50 -1.94 2.73 -3.67
CA ALA A 50 -2.61 1.96 -4.72
C ALA A 50 -1.60 1.35 -5.70
N LEU A 51 -0.57 2.11 -6.12
CA LEU A 51 0.50 1.60 -6.98
C LEU A 51 1.26 0.44 -6.33
N ILE A 52 1.57 0.56 -5.03
CA ILE A 52 2.18 -0.54 -4.28
C ILE A 52 1.26 -1.76 -4.29
N LEU A 53 -0.03 -1.61 -3.98
CA LEU A 53 -0.98 -2.74 -3.96
C LEU A 53 -1.09 -3.43 -5.34
N ALA A 54 -1.15 -2.66 -6.42
CA ALA A 54 -1.16 -3.19 -7.79
C ALA A 54 0.14 -3.95 -8.14
N PHE A 55 1.30 -3.41 -7.75
CA PHE A 55 2.59 -4.08 -7.92
C PHE A 55 2.62 -5.44 -7.20
N LEU A 56 2.04 -5.52 -5.99
CA LEU A 56 1.97 -6.76 -5.24
C LEU A 56 1.08 -7.81 -5.91
N GLY A 57 0.00 -7.38 -6.56
CA GLY A 57 -0.79 -8.25 -7.45
C GLY A 57 0.08 -8.85 -8.56
N GLY A 58 0.85 -8.01 -9.25
CA GLY A 58 1.75 -8.44 -10.33
C GLY A 58 2.78 -9.51 -9.90
N MET A 59 3.24 -9.49 -8.64
CA MET A 59 4.12 -10.55 -8.12
C MET A 59 3.46 -11.93 -8.16
N HIS A 60 2.15 -12.00 -7.90
CA HIS A 60 1.39 -13.25 -7.96
C HIS A 60 1.13 -13.70 -9.39
N TRP A 61 1.01 -12.77 -10.34
CA TRP A 61 1.00 -13.15 -11.76
C TRP A 61 2.30 -13.86 -12.15
N GLY A 62 3.45 -13.27 -11.78
CA GLY A 62 4.77 -13.88 -12.02
C GLY A 62 4.91 -15.26 -11.36
N LEU A 63 4.46 -15.38 -10.11
CA LEU A 63 4.46 -16.67 -9.41
C LEU A 63 3.48 -17.68 -10.02
N GLY A 64 2.33 -17.22 -10.52
CA GLY A 64 1.33 -18.02 -11.22
C GLY A 64 1.88 -18.63 -12.50
N MET A 65 2.69 -17.88 -13.26
CA MET A 65 3.40 -18.43 -14.43
C MET A 65 4.47 -19.44 -14.01
N ALA A 66 5.23 -19.16 -12.95
CA ALA A 66 6.30 -20.03 -12.49
C ALA A 66 5.82 -21.36 -11.90
N LEU A 67 4.63 -21.38 -11.29
CA LEU A 67 4.06 -22.54 -10.61
C LEU A 67 2.87 -23.17 -11.35
N GLU A 68 2.47 -22.60 -12.48
CA GLU A 68 1.26 -22.99 -13.24
C GLU A 68 -0.02 -23.01 -12.37
N GLN A 69 -0.22 -21.93 -11.59
CA GLN A 69 -1.34 -21.82 -10.64
C GLN A 69 -2.34 -20.72 -11.06
N PRO A 70 -3.47 -21.07 -11.73
CA PRO A 70 -4.39 -20.10 -12.31
C PRO A 70 -5.03 -19.13 -11.32
N TRP A 71 -5.29 -19.59 -10.08
CA TRP A 71 -5.92 -18.75 -9.04
C TRP A 71 -5.10 -17.50 -8.72
N ARG A 72 -3.77 -17.53 -8.93
CA ARG A 72 -2.89 -16.39 -8.70
C ARG A 72 -3.10 -15.25 -9.70
N PHE A 73 -3.54 -15.56 -10.91
CA PHE A 73 -3.94 -14.53 -11.88
C PHE A 73 -5.21 -13.80 -11.40
N GLY A 74 -6.17 -14.55 -10.84
CA GLY A 74 -7.35 -13.99 -10.21
C GLY A 74 -7.00 -13.08 -9.03
N TRP A 75 -6.07 -13.51 -8.16
CA TRP A 75 -5.58 -12.67 -7.07
C TRP A 75 -4.84 -11.41 -7.55
N SER A 76 -4.02 -11.53 -8.61
CA SER A 76 -3.35 -10.40 -9.23
C SER A 76 -4.36 -9.37 -9.76
N LEU A 77 -5.38 -9.83 -10.46
CA LEU A 77 -6.44 -8.97 -10.97
C LEU A 77 -7.23 -8.32 -9.82
N LEU A 78 -7.60 -9.10 -8.80
CA LEU A 78 -8.32 -8.60 -7.63
C LEU A 78 -7.52 -7.49 -6.93
N SER A 79 -6.21 -7.66 -6.76
CA SER A 79 -5.35 -6.65 -6.15
C SER A 79 -5.34 -5.33 -6.93
N ILE A 80 -5.30 -5.40 -8.27
CA ILE A 80 -5.37 -4.22 -9.15
C ILE A 80 -6.74 -3.55 -9.04
N VAL A 81 -7.83 -4.32 -9.04
CA VAL A 81 -9.18 -3.79 -8.86
C VAL A 81 -9.33 -3.12 -7.50
N MET A 82 -8.83 -3.73 -6.42
CA MET A 82 -8.85 -3.11 -5.08
C MET A 82 -8.05 -1.80 -5.04
N ALA A 83 -6.88 -1.76 -5.68
CA ALA A 83 -6.10 -0.54 -5.80
C ALA A 83 -6.87 0.57 -6.55
N TRP A 84 -7.50 0.23 -7.67
CA TRP A 84 -8.33 1.17 -8.43
C TRP A 84 -9.57 1.64 -7.67
N MET A 85 -10.26 0.73 -6.99
CA MET A 85 -11.38 1.05 -6.08
C MET A 85 -10.93 2.01 -4.98
N GLY A 86 -9.71 1.84 -4.47
CA GLY A 86 -9.08 2.76 -3.52
C GLY A 86 -8.97 4.20 -4.00
N LEU A 87 -8.90 4.42 -5.32
CA LEU A 87 -8.76 5.73 -5.96
C LEU A 87 -10.08 6.36 -6.38
N ILE A 88 -11.08 5.57 -6.79
CA ILE A 88 -12.35 6.12 -7.29
C ILE A 88 -13.40 6.32 -6.18
N LEU A 89 -13.31 5.57 -5.09
CA LEU A 89 -14.21 5.72 -3.95
C LEU A 89 -13.91 7.01 -3.18
N PRO A 90 -14.90 7.51 -2.39
CA PRO A 90 -14.64 8.51 -1.36
C PRO A 90 -13.46 8.10 -0.49
N ILE A 91 -12.66 9.06 -0.05
CA ILE A 91 -11.34 8.80 0.53
C ILE A 91 -11.38 7.83 1.70
N GLU A 92 -12.37 7.91 2.59
CA GLU A 92 -12.50 7.01 3.73
C GLU A 92 -12.72 5.57 3.28
N ALA A 93 -13.70 5.35 2.39
CA ALA A 93 -14.03 4.05 1.85
C ALA A 93 -12.87 3.49 0.99
N GLY A 94 -12.23 4.33 0.18
CA GLY A 94 -11.09 3.94 -0.64
C GLY A 94 -9.87 3.53 0.19
N LEU A 95 -9.61 4.22 1.30
CA LEU A 95 -8.54 3.85 2.23
C LEU A 95 -8.84 2.51 2.91
N LEU A 96 -10.08 2.26 3.34
CA LEU A 96 -10.48 0.98 3.93
C LEU A 96 -10.33 -0.19 2.96
N VAL A 97 -10.73 -0.02 1.69
CA VAL A 97 -10.53 -1.02 0.63
C VAL A 97 -9.04 -1.29 0.41
N THR A 98 -8.23 -0.23 0.34
CA THR A 98 -6.78 -0.33 0.13
C THR A 98 -6.10 -1.06 1.29
N VAL A 99 -6.41 -0.69 2.55
CA VAL A 99 -5.92 -1.36 3.77
C VAL A 99 -6.31 -2.84 3.76
N SER A 100 -7.57 -3.14 3.43
CA SER A 100 -8.05 -4.52 3.33
C SER A 100 -7.27 -5.31 2.28
N GLY A 101 -6.97 -4.71 1.13
CA GLY A 101 -6.15 -5.32 0.08
C GLY A 101 -4.73 -5.66 0.56
N PHE A 102 -4.10 -4.77 1.32
CA PHE A 102 -2.79 -5.04 1.93
C PHE A 102 -2.84 -6.17 2.96
N LEU A 103 -3.86 -6.22 3.81
CA LEU A 103 -4.02 -7.25 4.85
C LEU A 103 -4.32 -8.62 4.24
N ILE A 104 -5.26 -8.69 3.30
CA ILE A 104 -5.58 -9.94 2.58
C ILE A 104 -4.37 -10.37 1.77
N GLY A 105 -3.68 -9.45 1.10
CA GLY A 105 -2.46 -9.76 0.34
C GLY A 105 -1.33 -10.28 1.20
N LEU A 106 -1.14 -9.72 2.40
CA LEU A 106 -0.19 -10.26 3.37
C LEU A 106 -0.58 -11.69 3.77
N TRP A 107 -1.86 -11.94 4.06
CA TRP A 107 -2.34 -13.28 4.37
C TRP A 107 -2.03 -14.26 3.22
N VAL A 108 -2.38 -13.92 1.97
CA VAL A 108 -2.06 -14.72 0.78
C VAL A 108 -0.55 -14.97 0.63
N ASP A 109 0.28 -13.98 0.91
CA ASP A 109 1.75 -14.11 0.85
C ASP A 109 2.30 -15.05 1.94
N LEU A 110 1.73 -15.02 3.15
CA LEU A 110 2.16 -15.90 4.23
C LEU A 110 1.90 -17.39 3.92
N TYR A 111 0.85 -17.69 3.15
CA TYR A 111 0.53 -19.05 2.69
C TYR A 111 1.12 -19.40 1.31
N SER A 112 1.81 -18.46 0.66
CA SER A 112 2.48 -18.71 -0.61
C SER A 112 3.88 -19.31 -0.40
N PRO A 113 4.46 -20.00 -1.41
CA PRO A 113 5.79 -20.63 -1.33
C PRO A 113 6.93 -19.61 -1.43
N TRP A 114 6.77 -18.45 -0.79
CA TRP A 114 7.82 -17.46 -0.64
C TRP A 114 8.81 -17.90 0.46
N PRO A 115 10.11 -17.57 0.32
CA PRO A 115 11.07 -17.76 1.41
C PRO A 115 10.68 -16.96 2.67
N ASP A 116 10.99 -17.49 3.87
CA ASP A 116 10.64 -16.83 5.13
C ASP A 116 11.18 -15.41 5.28
N TRP A 117 12.37 -15.14 4.71
CA TRP A 117 12.93 -13.79 4.72
C TRP A 117 12.08 -12.79 3.93
N PHE A 118 11.42 -13.24 2.86
CA PHE A 118 10.53 -12.42 2.06
C PHE A 118 9.21 -12.23 2.79
N LYS A 119 8.65 -13.29 3.40
CA LYS A 119 7.45 -13.19 4.25
C LYS A 119 7.62 -12.16 5.37
N ARG A 120 8.76 -12.19 6.07
CA ARG A 120 9.10 -11.17 7.08
C ARG A 120 9.21 -9.77 6.51
N LEU A 121 9.84 -9.63 5.34
CA LEU A 121 9.90 -8.34 4.65
C LEU A 121 8.48 -7.83 4.33
N ARG A 122 7.61 -8.69 3.79
CA ARG A 122 6.21 -8.35 3.49
C ARG A 122 5.43 -7.90 4.72
N GLN A 123 5.60 -8.57 5.86
CA GLN A 123 4.99 -8.15 7.13
C GLN A 123 5.40 -6.73 7.53
N VAL A 124 6.70 -6.42 7.51
CA VAL A 124 7.21 -5.08 7.87
C VAL A 124 6.71 -4.01 6.89
N LEU A 125 6.81 -4.26 5.59
CA LEU A 125 6.36 -3.31 4.57
C LEU A 125 4.86 -3.05 4.66
N THR A 126 4.04 -4.11 4.78
CA THR A 126 2.59 -3.98 4.93
C THR A 126 2.24 -3.23 6.20
N PHE A 127 2.92 -3.49 7.32
CA PHE A 127 2.70 -2.76 8.56
C PHE A 127 2.97 -1.25 8.39
N CYS A 128 4.11 -0.88 7.78
CA CYS A 128 4.42 0.53 7.50
C CYS A 128 3.36 1.20 6.61
N VAL A 129 2.91 0.52 5.55
CA VAL A 129 1.90 1.07 4.63
C VAL A 129 0.55 1.20 5.31
N VAL A 130 0.11 0.20 6.06
CA VAL A 130 -1.16 0.26 6.79
C VAL A 130 -1.15 1.39 7.82
N LEU A 131 -0.05 1.55 8.58
CA LEU A 131 0.08 2.68 9.50
C LEU A 131 0.01 4.03 8.80
N ALA A 132 0.65 4.18 7.64
CA ALA A 132 0.56 5.40 6.84
C ALA A 132 -0.87 5.71 6.40
N LEU A 133 -1.63 4.70 5.97
CA LEU A 133 -3.02 4.86 5.54
C LEU A 133 -3.97 5.15 6.70
N LEU A 134 -3.74 4.55 7.88
CA LEU A 134 -4.50 4.88 9.08
C LEU A 134 -4.21 6.29 9.58
N CYS A 135 -2.95 6.73 9.51
CA CYS A 135 -2.57 8.10 9.79
C CYS A 135 -3.28 9.07 8.85
N LEU A 136 -3.28 8.79 7.54
CA LEU A 136 -4.02 9.57 6.55
C LEU A 136 -5.52 9.64 6.86
N LEU A 137 -6.14 8.51 7.19
CA LEU A 137 -7.56 8.45 7.57
C LEU A 137 -7.85 9.35 8.78
N SER A 138 -6.96 9.36 9.78
CA SER A 138 -7.10 10.21 10.97
C SER A 138 -6.97 11.70 10.67
N VAL A 139 -6.07 12.10 9.75
CA VAL A 139 -5.90 13.50 9.33
C VAL A 139 -7.14 13.97 8.56
N HIS A 140 -7.65 13.13 7.65
CA HIS A 140 -8.84 13.48 6.88
C HIS A 140 -10.10 13.58 7.76
N GLY A 141 -10.26 12.66 8.73
CA GLY A 141 -11.39 12.69 9.67
C GLY A 141 -11.44 13.96 10.51
N GLN A 142 -10.29 14.44 11.00
CA GLN A 142 -10.19 15.70 11.76
C GLN A 142 -10.56 16.93 10.93
N ALA A 143 -10.15 16.97 9.66
CA ALA A 143 -10.50 18.06 8.76
C ALA A 143 -12.01 18.10 8.49
N PHE A 144 -12.64 16.94 8.31
CA PHE A 144 -14.09 16.84 8.12
C PHE A 144 -14.88 17.29 9.36
N SER A 145 -14.48 16.85 10.56
CA SER A 145 -15.15 17.25 11.80
C SER A 145 -15.06 18.76 12.07
N ALA A 146 -13.89 19.36 11.79
CA ALA A 146 -13.72 20.81 11.96
C ALA A 146 -14.66 21.63 11.05
N LEU A 147 -14.95 21.15 9.84
CA LEU A 147 -15.86 21.81 8.91
C LEU A 147 -17.33 21.65 9.31
N SER A 148 -17.72 20.48 9.85
CA SER A 148 -19.08 20.28 10.34
C SER A 148 -19.41 21.14 11.55
N ASP A 149 -18.45 21.33 12.46
CA ASP A 149 -18.64 22.15 13.65
C ASP A 149 -18.87 23.63 13.29
N VAL A 150 -18.09 24.15 12.34
CA VAL A 150 -18.25 25.52 11.81
C VAL A 150 -19.60 25.71 11.13
N GLY A 151 -20.08 24.72 10.38
CA GLY A 151 -21.38 24.77 9.71
C GLY A 151 -22.58 24.76 10.66
N SER A 152 -22.43 24.22 11.87
CA SER A 152 -23.46 24.17 12.91
C SER A 152 -23.53 25.42 13.80
N ALA A 153 -22.55 26.33 13.67
CA ALA A 153 -22.42 27.54 14.48
C ALA A 153 -23.17 28.77 13.91
N TRP A 154 -23.90 28.59 12.80
CA TRP A 154 -24.70 29.62 12.11
C TRP A 154 -26.12 29.11 11.86
#